data_AF-A0A524AKE8-F1
#
_entry.id   AF-A0A524AKE8-F1
#
_cell.length_a   1.000
_cell.length_b   1.000
_cell.length_c   1.000
_cell.angle_alpha   90.00
_cell.angle_beta   90.00
_cell.angle_gamma   90.00
#
_symmetry.space_group_name_H-M   'P 1'
#
loop_
_entity.id
_entity.type
_entity.pdbx_description
1 polymer ?
#
loop_
_entity_poly.entity_id
_entity_poly.type
_entity_poly.pdbx_seq_one_letter_code
_entity_poly.pdbx_strand_id
1 'polypeptide(L)' 'MFWPREAAGIALLEGGQFPNRLNAPGDFRGEIGNRDMIGKTADELVARWNEEHPDDPVE' A
#
# COMPACT_ATOMS: atom_id res chain seq x y z
N MET A 1 -34.20 4.36 7.44
CA MET A 1 -33.08 5.16 6.92
C MET A 1 -32.23 4.23 6.07
N PHE A 2 -32.10 4.55 4.79
CA PHE A 2 -31.59 3.70 3.72
C PHE A 2 -30.23 4.29 3.30
N TRP A 3 -29.16 3.50 3.34
CA TRP A 3 -27.85 3.91 2.82
C TRP A 3 -27.39 2.88 1.76
N PRO A 4 -26.89 3.31 0.58
CA PRO A 4 -26.73 2.45 -0.59
C PRO A 4 -25.42 1.66 -0.56
N ARG A 5 -25.39 0.60 -1.39
CA ARG A 5 -24.55 -0.60 -1.28
C ARG A 5 -23.30 -0.56 -2.16
N GLU A 6 -22.62 0.57 -2.28
CA GLU A 6 -21.44 0.71 -3.14
C GLU A 6 -20.31 1.43 -2.42
N ALA A 7 -19.63 0.70 -1.52
CA ALA A 7 -18.29 1.04 -1.08
C ALA A 7 -17.53 -0.26 -0.87
N ALA A 8 -16.74 -0.64 -1.87
CA ALA A 8 -15.63 -1.55 -1.70
C ALA A 8 -14.56 -0.85 -0.85
N GLY A 9 -14.84 -0.70 0.44
CA GLY A 9 -13.91 -0.20 1.43
C GLY A 9 -13.78 -1.29 2.47
N ILE A 10 -12.57 -1.83 2.62
CA ILE A 10 -12.24 -2.77 3.69
C ILE A 10 -12.65 -2.10 5.01
N ALA A 11 -13.72 -2.62 5.61
CA ALA A 11 -14.20 -2.18 6.90
C ALA A 11 -13.16 -2.58 7.95
N LEU A 12 -12.28 -1.64 8.30
CA LEU A 12 -11.43 -1.73 9.48
C LEU A 12 -12.35 -1.56 10.70
N LEU A 13 -12.80 -2.70 11.24
CA LEU A 13 -13.59 -2.77 12.47
C LEU A 13 -12.74 -2.24 13.63
N GLU A 14 -13.34 -1.35 14.44
CA GLU A 14 -12.75 -0.90 15.69
C GLU A 14 -12.45 -2.10 16.61
N GLY A 15 -11.19 -2.24 17.02
CA GLY A 15 -10.70 -3.35 17.82
C GLY A 15 -9.64 -4.15 17.06
N GLY A 16 -8.38 -3.72 17.17
CA GLY A 16 -7.22 -4.26 16.45
C GLY A 16 -6.90 -5.72 16.74
N GLN A 17 -7.70 -6.65 16.21
CA GLN A 17 -7.28 -8.01 15.94
C GLN A 17 -6.70 -8.02 14.53
N PHE A 18 -5.41 -7.72 14.41
CA PHE A 18 -4.66 -8.38 13.35
C PHE A 18 -4.80 -9.87 13.63
N PRO A 19 -5.40 -10.68 12.74
CA PRO A 19 -5.38 -12.12 12.95
C PRO A 19 -3.93 -12.50 13.16
N ASN A 20 -3.69 -13.42 14.09
CA ASN A 20 -2.39 -13.93 14.57
C ASN A 20 -1.50 -14.56 13.46
N ARG A 21 -1.85 -14.29 12.21
CA ARG A 21 -1.39 -14.77 10.92
C ARG A 21 -0.48 -13.78 10.22
N LEU A 22 -0.51 -12.49 10.59
CA LEU A 22 0.41 -11.50 10.00
C LEU A 22 1.88 -11.83 10.30
N ASN A 23 2.14 -12.46 11.46
CA ASN A 23 3.48 -12.90 11.89
C ASN A 23 3.73 -14.40 11.70
N ALA A 24 2.86 -15.13 11.00
CA ALA A 24 3.07 -16.54 10.71
C ALA A 24 3.98 -16.68 9.47
N PRO A 25 5.17 -17.28 9.60
CA PRO A 25 6.08 -17.46 8.46
C PRO A 25 5.39 -18.23 7.33
N GLY A 26 5.34 -17.64 6.14
CA GLY A 26 4.77 -18.26 4.93
C GLY A 26 3.25 -18.14 4.76
N ASP A 27 2.55 -17.47 5.68
CA ASP A 27 1.08 -17.31 5.61
C ASP A 27 0.65 -16.05 4.82
N PHE A 28 1.55 -15.07 4.68
CA PHE A 28 1.30 -13.91 3.82
C PHE A 28 1.59 -14.24 2.35
N ARG A 29 0.53 -14.23 1.52
CA ARG A 29 0.62 -14.21 0.05
C ARG A 29 -0.08 -12.97 -0.45
N GLY A 30 0.65 -12.12 -1.15
CA GLY A 30 0.13 -10.90 -1.76
C GLY A 30 0.86 -10.60 -3.06
N GLU A 31 0.22 -9.81 -3.92
CA GLU A 31 0.85 -9.31 -5.14
C GLU A 31 1.61 -8.02 -4.84
N ILE A 32 2.82 -7.90 -5.42
CA ILE A 32 3.61 -6.68 -5.31
C ILE A 32 3.22 -5.79 -6.47
N GLY A 33 2.47 -4.71 -6.19
CA GLY A 33 2.03 -3.77 -7.20
C GLY A 33 3.16 -3.00 -7.88
N ASN A 34 4.20 -2.61 -7.12
CA ASN A 34 5.32 -1.82 -7.63
C ASN A 34 6.61 -2.64 -7.77
N ARG A 35 6.49 -3.82 -8.40
CA ARG A 35 7.58 -4.80 -8.47
C ARG A 35 8.81 -4.28 -9.22
N ASP A 36 8.60 -3.41 -10.20
CA ASP A 36 9.68 -2.81 -11.01
C ASP A 36 10.59 -1.87 -10.21
N MET A 37 10.11 -1.37 -9.08
CA MET A 37 10.88 -0.50 -8.18
C MET A 37 11.69 -1.28 -7.15
N ILE A 38 11.53 -2.60 -7.06
CA ILE A 38 12.33 -3.42 -6.15
C ILE A 38 13.77 -3.48 -6.65
N GLY A 39 14.72 -3.14 -5.77
CA GLY A 39 16.16 -3.13 -6.08
C GLY A 39 16.68 -1.81 -6.63
N LYS A 40 15.81 -0.79 -6.78
CA LYS A 40 16.20 0.58 -7.11
C LYS A 40 16.78 1.30 -5.89
N THR A 41 17.70 2.24 -6.12
CA THR A 41 18.24 3.09 -5.06
C THR A 41 17.21 4.14 -4.64
N ALA A 42 17.40 4.71 -3.45
CA ALA A 42 16.56 5.82 -2.99
C ALA A 42 16.55 6.98 -4.01
N ASP A 43 17.72 7.33 -4.55
CA ASP A 43 17.85 8.40 -5.55
C ASP A 43 17.06 8.12 -6.84
N GLU A 44 17.04 6.87 -7.31
CA GLU A 44 16.25 6.48 -8.49
C GLU A 44 14.75 6.61 -8.23
N LEU A 45 14.29 6.32 -7.02
CA LEU A 45 12.88 6.47 -6.62
C LEU A 45 12.50 7.95 -6.50
N VAL A 46 13.39 8.78 -5.91
CA VAL A 46 13.19 10.23 -5.80
C VAL A 46 13.15 10.88 -7.17
N ALA A 47 14.08 10.54 -8.06
CA ALA A 47 14.10 11.06 -9.42
C ALA A 47 12.80 10.72 -10.18
N ARG A 48 12.34 9.48 -10.07
CA ARG A 48 11.08 9.04 -10.68
C ARG A 48 9.88 9.77 -10.07
N TRP A 49 9.82 9.88 -8.75
CA TRP A 49 8.75 10.60 -8.06
C TRP A 49 8.66 12.05 -8.53
N ASN A 50 9.79 12.76 -8.56
CA ASN A 50 9.84 14.17 -8.96
C ASN A 50 9.50 14.38 -10.44
N GLU A 51 9.73 13.38 -11.29
CA GLU A 51 9.30 13.40 -12.70
C GLU A 51 7.77 13.20 -12.83
N GLU A 52 7.20 12.27 -12.07
CA GLU A 52 5.76 11.98 -12.06
C GLU A 52 4.95 13.05 -11.29
N HIS A 53 5.56 13.72 -10.32
CA HIS A 53 4.97 14.72 -9.43
C HIS A 53 5.82 16.01 -9.37
N PRO A 54 5.84 16.82 -10.45
CA PRO A 54 6.64 18.05 -10.52
C PRO A 54 6.15 19.14 -9.55
N ASP A 55 4.92 19.05 -9.07
CA ASP A 55 4.28 19.96 -8.12
C ASP A 55 4.60 19.67 -6.65
N ASP A 56 5.12 18.47 -6.33
CA ASP A 56 5.51 18.07 -4.96
C ASP A 56 6.83 17.27 -4.95
N PRO A 57 7.96 17.96 -5.18
CA PRO A 57 9.26 17.30 -5.24
C PRO A 57 9.83 16.97 -3.85
N VAL A 58 10.57 15.87 -3.76
CA VAL A 58 11.24 15.37 -2.55
C VAL A 58 12.76 15.22 -2.74
N GLU A 59 13.53 15.17 -1.64
CA GLU A 59 15.01 14.98 -1.56
C GLU A 59 15.39 13.73 -0.75
#